data_AF-A0A497GHF9-F1
#
_entry.id   AF-A0A497GHF9-F1
#
_cell.length_a   1.000
_cell.length_b   1.000
_cell.length_c   1.000
_cell.angle_alpha   90.00
_cell.angle_beta   90.00
_cell.angle_gamma   90.00
#
_symmetry.space_group_name_H-M   'P 1'
#
loop_
_entity.id
_entity.type
_entity.pdbx_description
1 polymer ?
#
loop_
_entity_poly.entity_id
_entity_poly.type
_entity_poly.pdbx_seq_one_letter_code
_entity_poly.pdbx_strand_id
1 'polypeptide(L)'
;MGKIIAESLLASILDQAVTRIAKKVASGKKLSDSEIMILILDQMNRRIEERFNAVDKRFDNLKAYVDSRFNELKDYVDVKFSSLKEYVGARLTEMSKRIDDLNKVLSARIEDLSKIIQALSIEVSSIKTDIIKILKEKT
;
A
#
# COMPACT_ATOMS: atom_id res chain seq x y z
N MET A 1 -13.60 33.58 20.28
CA MET A 1 -12.78 34.59 20.98
C MET A 1 -13.15 34.74 22.46
N GLY A 2 -14.43 34.95 22.83
CA GLY A 2 -14.81 35.20 24.23
C GLY A 2 -14.39 34.11 25.24
N LYS A 3 -14.44 32.83 24.87
CA LYS A 3 -14.03 31.70 25.73
C LYS A 3 -12.52 31.71 26.05
N ILE A 4 -11.69 31.93 25.02
CA ILE A 4 -10.22 32.00 25.14
C ILE A 4 -9.79 33.21 25.99
N ILE A 5 -10.48 34.34 25.81
CA ILE A 5 -10.22 35.56 26.58
C ILE A 5 -10.60 35.36 28.05
N ALA A 6 -11.73 34.69 28.33
CA ALA A 6 -12.16 34.39 29.69
C ALA A 6 -11.21 33.42 30.41
N GLU A 7 -10.73 32.37 29.73
CA GLU A 7 -9.76 31.41 30.26
C GLU A 7 -8.41 32.10 30.59
N SER A 8 -7.92 32.96 29.69
CA SER A 8 -6.71 33.77 29.89
C SER A 8 -6.83 34.72 31.09
N LEU A 9 -7.97 35.39 31.25
CA LEU A 9 -8.25 36.27 32.38
C LEU A 9 -8.28 35.50 33.71
N LEU A 10 -8.97 34.36 33.76
CA LEU A 10 -9.05 33.52 34.96
C LEU A 10 -7.67 33.00 35.39
N ALA A 11 -6.84 32.58 34.44
CA ALA A 11 -5.46 32.15 34.72
C ALA A 11 -4.63 33.29 35.34
N SER A 12 -4.73 34.51 34.79
CA SER A 12 -4.02 35.68 35.33
C SER A 12 -4.48 36.06 36.75
N ILE A 13 -5.77 35.93 37.04
CA ILE A 13 -6.33 36.21 38.37
C ILE A 13 -5.86 35.17 39.38
N LEU A 14 -5.84 33.88 38.99
CA LEU A 14 -5.36 32.80 39.83
C LEU A 14 -3.88 32.99 40.18
N ASP A 15 -3.04 33.34 39.21
CA ASP A 15 -1.61 33.57 39.43
C ASP A 15 -1.35 34.76 40.39
N GLN A 16 -2.11 35.83 40.24
CA GLN A 16 -2.07 36.96 41.19
C GLN A 16 -2.52 36.55 42.59
N ALA A 17 -3.54 35.70 42.72
CA ALA A 17 -4.03 35.20 44.00
C ALA A 17 -2.96 34.33 44.70
N VAL A 18 -2.37 33.37 43.97
CA VAL A 18 -1.27 32.53 44.45
C VAL A 18 -0.08 33.38 44.89
N THR A 19 0.29 34.41 44.13
CA THR A 19 1.38 35.35 44.47
C THR A 19 1.10 36.12 45.76
N ARG A 20 -0.14 36.60 45.97
CA ARG A 20 -0.53 37.28 47.21
C ARG A 20 -0.49 36.34 48.41
N ILE A 21 -0.98 35.11 48.24
CA ILE A 21 -0.94 34.06 49.25
C ILE A 21 0.51 33.76 49.64
N ALA A 22 1.41 33.59 48.67
CA ALA A 22 2.83 33.36 48.92
C ALA A 22 3.48 34.47 49.76
N LYS A 23 3.20 35.75 49.45
CA LYS A 23 3.70 36.89 50.25
C LYS A 23 3.15 36.89 51.68
N LYS A 24 1.88 36.51 51.86
CA LYS A 24 1.25 36.39 53.17
C LYS A 24 1.92 35.29 54.01
N VAL A 25 2.17 34.12 53.42
CA VAL A 25 2.92 33.02 54.05
C VAL A 25 4.33 33.47 54.44
N ALA A 26 5.04 34.15 53.55
CA ALA A 26 6.39 34.66 53.81
C ALA A 26 6.44 35.65 54.99
N SER A 27 5.36 36.40 55.22
CA SER A 27 5.21 37.28 56.39
C SER A 27 4.79 36.57 57.68
N GLY A 28 4.70 35.24 57.70
CA GLY A 28 4.33 34.43 58.87
C GLY A 28 2.85 34.45 59.23
N LYS A 29 1.99 34.99 58.35
CA LYS A 29 0.54 35.09 58.60
C LYS A 29 -0.16 33.77 58.28
N LYS A 30 -1.14 33.38 59.11
CA LYS A 30 -1.97 32.20 58.87
C LYS A 30 -2.83 32.36 57.61
N LEU A 31 -2.99 31.27 56.88
CA LEU A 31 -3.88 31.20 55.72
C LEU A 31 -5.33 31.03 56.16
N SER A 32 -6.26 31.57 55.37
CA SER A 32 -7.68 31.23 55.48
C SER A 32 -8.01 29.95 54.72
N ASP A 33 -9.14 29.33 55.04
CA ASP A 33 -9.61 28.13 54.35
C ASP A 33 -9.78 28.36 52.83
N SER A 34 -10.19 29.56 52.42
CA SER A 34 -10.29 29.94 51.01
C SER A 34 -8.91 30.02 50.32
N GLU A 35 -7.88 30.52 51.00
CA GLU A 35 -6.52 30.57 50.45
C GLU A 35 -5.93 29.16 50.32
N ILE A 36 -6.20 28.27 51.28
CA ILE A 36 -5.83 26.86 51.20
C ILE A 36 -6.53 26.20 50.00
N MET A 37 -7.83 26.45 49.82
CA MET A 37 -8.58 25.92 48.66
C MET A 37 -7.99 26.42 47.34
N ILE A 38 -7.64 27.70 47.23
CA ILE A 38 -7.00 28.25 46.02
C ILE A 38 -5.68 27.53 45.70
N LEU A 39 -4.84 27.27 46.71
CA LEU A 39 -3.58 26.55 46.51
C LEU A 39 -3.81 25.09 46.07
N ILE A 40 -4.81 24.40 46.65
CA ILE A 40 -5.18 23.04 46.23
C ILE A 40 -5.64 23.02 44.77
N LEU A 41 -6.50 23.97 44.38
CA LEU A 41 -6.99 24.09 43.01
C LEU A 41 -5.86 24.43 42.03
N ASP A 42 -4.94 25.33 42.37
CA ASP A 42 -3.75 25.63 41.55
C ASP A 42 -2.87 24.40 41.36
N GLN A 43 -2.59 23.66 42.44
CA GLN A 43 -1.80 22.42 42.38
C GLN A 43 -2.49 21.35 41.52
N MET A 44 -3.81 21.20 41.64
CA MET A 44 -4.59 20.29 40.79
C MET A 44 -4.50 20.71 39.32
N ASN A 45 -4.66 22.00 39.03
CA ASN A 45 -4.62 22.54 37.68
C ASN A 45 -3.25 22.30 37.02
N ARG A 46 -2.15 22.59 37.73
CA ARG A 46 -0.78 22.32 37.25
C ARG A 46 -0.55 20.84 36.95
N ARG A 47 -1.00 19.94 37.83
CA ARG A 47 -0.89 18.48 37.62
C ARG A 47 -1.70 18.00 36.41
N ILE A 48 -2.87 18.60 36.19
CA ILE A 48 -3.71 18.30 35.02
C ILE A 48 -3.00 18.76 33.74
N GLU A 49 -2.46 19.97 33.73
CA GLU A 49 -1.70 20.53 32.60
C GLU A 49 -0.48 19.68 32.26
N GLU A 50 0.31 19.26 33.27
CA GLU A 50 1.45 18.35 33.08
C GLU A 50 1.02 17.01 32.45
N ARG A 51 -0.12 16.46 32.89
CA ARG A 51 -0.66 15.21 32.34
C ARG A 51 -1.15 15.39 30.91
N PHE A 52 -1.82 16.49 30.58
CA PHE A 52 -2.24 16.78 29.21
C PHE A 52 -1.03 16.93 28.28
N ASN A 53 -0.02 17.70 28.68
CA ASN A 53 1.23 17.82 27.92
C ASN A 53 1.93 16.47 27.72
N ALA A 54 1.90 15.57 28.71
CA ALA A 54 2.44 14.22 28.57
C ALA A 54 1.60 13.34 27.61
N VAL A 55 0.28 13.51 27.60
CA VAL A 55 -0.61 12.83 26.66
C VAL A 55 -0.39 13.33 25.24
N ASP A 56 -0.28 14.63 25.02
CA ASP A 56 0.00 15.22 23.70
C ASP A 56 1.31 14.69 23.12
N LYS A 57 2.38 14.66 23.92
CA LYS A 57 3.66 14.05 23.52
C LYS A 57 3.53 12.57 23.17
N ARG A 58 2.73 11.81 23.93
CA ARG A 58 2.47 10.39 23.61
C ARG A 58 1.70 10.25 22.31
N PHE A 59 0.76 11.15 22.04
CA PHE A 59 -0.03 11.15 20.82
C PHE A 59 0.84 11.49 19.60
N ASP A 60 1.71 12.49 19.70
CA ASP A 60 2.68 12.83 18.65
C ASP A 60 3.62 11.66 18.35
N ASN A 61 4.15 11.01 19.38
CA ASN A 61 4.99 9.82 19.23
C ASN A 61 4.22 8.65 18.57
N LEU A 62 2.96 8.44 18.97
CA LEU A 62 2.12 7.41 18.36
C LEU A 62 1.85 7.71 16.89
N LYS A 63 1.58 8.97 16.54
CA LYS A 63 1.39 9.41 15.16
C LYS A 63 2.66 9.14 14.33
N ALA A 64 3.82 9.57 14.81
CA ALA A 64 5.10 9.32 14.13
C ALA A 64 5.39 7.83 13.96
N TYR A 65 5.09 7.01 14.97
CA TYR A 65 5.23 5.56 14.88
C TYR A 65 4.30 4.96 13.81
N VAL A 66 3.02 5.35 13.81
CA VAL A 66 2.04 4.87 12.82
C VAL A 66 2.46 5.28 11.40
N ASP A 67 2.88 6.52 11.20
CA ASP A 67 3.36 7.02 9.91
C ASP A 67 4.58 6.21 9.42
N SER A 68 5.54 5.92 10.31
CA SER A 68 6.70 5.07 9.99
C SER A 68 6.28 3.67 9.57
N ARG A 69 5.40 3.03 10.34
CA ARG A 69 4.91 1.67 10.05
C ARG A 69 4.11 1.61 8.75
N PHE A 70 3.37 2.66 8.43
CA PHE A 70 2.62 2.74 7.18
C PHE A 70 3.56 2.89 5.97
N ASN A 71 4.60 3.71 6.08
CA ASN A 71 5.61 3.86 5.03
C ASN A 71 6.40 2.57 4.81
N GLU A 72 6.83 1.90 5.88
CA GLU A 72 7.49 0.58 5.78
C GLU A 72 6.60 -0.46 5.07
N LEU A 73 5.30 -0.47 5.39
CA LEU A 73 4.35 -1.36 4.74
C LEU A 73 4.18 -1.03 3.25
N LYS A 74 4.07 0.26 2.92
CA LYS A 74 3.98 0.74 1.54
C LYS A 74 5.18 0.27 0.73
N ASP A 75 6.39 0.52 1.23
CA ASP A 75 7.64 0.14 0.54
C ASP A 75 7.73 -1.37 0.36
N TYR A 76 7.36 -2.15 1.38
CA TYR A 76 7.32 -3.61 1.29
C TYR A 76 6.35 -4.08 0.18
N VAL A 77 5.15 -3.49 0.12
CA VAL A 77 4.15 -3.83 -0.90
C VAL A 77 4.64 -3.45 -2.29
N ASP A 78 5.24 -2.27 -2.46
CA ASP A 78 5.75 -1.80 -3.75
C ASP A 78 6.85 -2.73 -4.28
N VAL A 79 7.76 -3.19 -3.41
CA VAL A 79 8.78 -4.19 -3.76
C VAL A 79 8.13 -5.51 -4.19
N LYS A 80 7.19 -6.04 -3.39
CA LYS A 80 6.52 -7.31 -3.71
C LYS A 80 5.74 -7.24 -5.02
N PHE A 81 5.05 -6.14 -5.27
CA PHE A 81 4.29 -5.94 -6.50
C PHE A 81 5.21 -5.84 -7.71
N SER A 82 6.34 -5.13 -7.59
CA SER A 82 7.35 -5.03 -8.65
C SER A 82 7.95 -6.39 -9.00
N SER A 83 8.35 -7.18 -8.00
CA SER A 83 8.85 -8.55 -8.22
C SER A 83 7.79 -9.45 -8.86
N LEU A 84 6.52 -9.34 -8.46
CA LEU A 84 5.45 -10.10 -9.07
C LEU A 84 5.25 -9.71 -10.55
N LYS A 85 5.27 -8.41 -10.84
CA LYS A 85 5.16 -7.89 -12.21
C LYS A 85 6.28 -8.42 -13.11
N GLU A 86 7.52 -8.41 -12.62
CA GLU A 86 8.68 -8.96 -13.34
C GLU A 86 8.53 -10.46 -13.59
N TYR A 87 8.17 -11.23 -12.56
CA TYR A 87 7.95 -12.67 -12.68
C TYR A 87 6.87 -13.00 -13.72
N VAL A 88 5.72 -12.33 -13.64
CA VAL A 88 4.62 -12.53 -14.59
C VAL A 88 5.05 -12.13 -16.00
N GLY A 89 5.74 -10.99 -16.16
CA GLY A 89 6.25 -10.54 -17.46
C GLY A 89 7.22 -11.54 -18.09
N ALA A 90 8.12 -12.12 -17.31
CA ALA A 90 9.04 -13.15 -17.77
C ALA A 90 8.30 -14.41 -18.23
N ARG A 91 7.29 -14.88 -17.47
CA ARG A 91 6.50 -16.06 -17.82
C ARG A 91 5.66 -15.84 -19.08
N LEU A 92 5.06 -14.66 -19.25
CA LEU A 92 4.34 -14.31 -20.46
C LEU A 92 5.27 -14.30 -21.68
N THR A 93 6.48 -13.75 -21.55
CA THR A 93 7.49 -13.75 -22.62
C THR A 93 7.90 -15.17 -23.01
N GLU A 94 8.14 -16.04 -22.03
CA GLU A 94 8.44 -17.46 -22.24
C GLU A 94 7.30 -18.18 -22.97
N MET A 95 6.05 -17.92 -22.55
CA MET A 95 4.86 -18.47 -23.19
C MET A 95 4.72 -18.01 -24.64
N SER A 96 4.90 -16.72 -24.93
CA SER A 96 4.88 -16.19 -26.30
C SER A 96 5.91 -16.89 -27.18
N LYS A 97 7.15 -17.07 -26.69
CA LYS A 97 8.18 -17.80 -27.44
C LYS A 97 7.78 -19.25 -27.73
N ARG A 98 7.23 -19.96 -26.74
CA ARG A 98 6.75 -21.34 -26.93
C ARG A 98 5.62 -21.42 -27.96
N ILE A 99 4.71 -20.44 -27.96
CA ILE A 99 3.64 -20.34 -28.97
C ILE A 99 4.24 -20.12 -30.37
N ASP A 100 5.20 -19.21 -30.50
CA ASP A 100 5.87 -18.95 -31.78
C ASP A 100 6.60 -20.19 -32.32
N ASP A 101 7.31 -20.90 -31.43
CA ASP A 101 8.02 -22.13 -31.78
C ASP A 101 7.02 -23.24 -32.20
N LEU A 102 5.90 -23.38 -31.49
CA LEU A 102 4.83 -24.31 -31.87
C LEU A 102 4.22 -23.95 -33.23
N ASN A 103 3.97 -22.67 -33.49
CA ASN A 103 3.43 -22.18 -34.76
C ASN A 103 4.38 -22.49 -35.93
N LYS A 104 5.70 -22.30 -35.73
CA LYS A 104 6.71 -22.66 -36.74
C LYS A 104 6.71 -24.16 -37.04
N VAL A 105 6.74 -24.99 -35.99
CA VAL A 105 6.74 -26.46 -36.14
C VAL A 105 5.47 -26.93 -36.85
N LEU A 106 4.31 -26.39 -36.47
CA LEU A 106 3.04 -26.73 -37.09
C LEU A 106 2.99 -26.30 -38.56
N SER A 107 3.46 -25.10 -38.87
CA SER A 107 3.52 -24.58 -40.25
C SER A 107 4.40 -25.47 -41.14
N ALA A 108 5.57 -25.88 -40.66
CA ALA A 108 6.46 -26.78 -41.38
C ALA A 108 5.79 -28.15 -41.65
N ARG A 109 5.13 -28.73 -40.63
CA ARG A 109 4.38 -29.98 -40.80
C ARG A 109 3.24 -29.86 -41.82
N ILE A 110 2.52 -28.74 -41.82
CA ILE A 110 1.47 -28.46 -42.80
C ILE A 110 2.05 -28.38 -44.20
N GLU A 111 3.21 -27.74 -44.38
CA GLU A 111 3.89 -27.66 -45.67
C GLU A 111 4.32 -29.05 -46.17
N ASP A 112 4.93 -29.86 -45.32
CA ASP A 112 5.35 -31.23 -45.65
C ASP A 112 4.15 -32.11 -46.03
N LEU A 113 3.07 -32.07 -45.25
CA LEU A 113 1.83 -32.78 -45.58
C LEU A 113 1.23 -32.29 -46.90
N SER A 114 1.29 -30.99 -47.17
CA SER A 114 0.80 -30.43 -48.44
C SER A 114 1.59 -30.98 -49.64
N LYS A 115 2.92 -31.10 -49.51
CA LYS A 115 3.78 -31.71 -50.54
C LYS A 115 3.46 -33.18 -50.77
N ILE A 116 3.28 -33.95 -49.69
CA ILE A 116 2.91 -35.37 -49.77
C ILE A 116 1.56 -35.54 -50.48
N ILE A 117 0.56 -34.73 -50.14
CA ILE A 117 -0.77 -34.76 -50.78
C ILE A 117 -0.67 -34.43 -52.27
N GLN A 118 0.14 -33.43 -52.65
CA GLN A 118 0.35 -33.09 -54.06
C GLN A 118 1.00 -34.25 -54.83
N ALA A 119 2.05 -34.87 -54.28
CA ALA A 119 2.70 -36.02 -54.91
C ALA A 119 1.72 -37.18 -55.11
N LEU A 120 0.94 -37.51 -54.08
CA LEU A 120 -0.08 -38.56 -54.15
C LEU A 120 -1.16 -38.25 -55.21
N SER A 121 -1.58 -36.98 -55.30
CA SER A 121 -2.57 -36.55 -56.29
C SER A 121 -2.07 -36.74 -57.73
N ILE A 122 -0.79 -36.47 -57.98
CA ILE A 122 -0.13 -36.70 -59.27
C ILE A 122 -0.09 -38.19 -59.58
N GLU A 123 0.38 -39.03 -58.64
CA GLU A 123 0.46 -40.49 -58.82
C GLU A 123 -0.91 -41.10 -59.14
N VAL A 124 -1.94 -40.72 -58.39
CA VAL A 124 -3.33 -41.20 -58.61
C VAL A 124 -3.83 -40.78 -60.00
N SER A 125 -3.49 -39.56 -60.46
CA SER A 125 -3.88 -39.08 -61.78
C SER A 125 -3.17 -39.84 -62.92
N SER A 126 -1.89 -40.20 -62.73
CA SER A 126 -1.14 -41.04 -63.66
C SER A 126 -1.77 -42.44 -63.75
N ILE A 127 -2.01 -43.07 -62.60
CA ILE A 127 -2.65 -44.40 -62.52
C ILE A 127 -4.02 -44.39 -63.21
N LYS A 128 -4.83 -43.35 -62.98
CA LYS A 128 -6.11 -43.18 -63.66
C LYS A 128 -5.95 -43.15 -65.18
N THR A 129 -4.93 -42.46 -65.68
CA THR A 129 -4.63 -42.36 -67.11
C THR A 129 -4.21 -43.71 -67.70
N ASP A 130 -3.32 -44.42 -67.00
CA ASP A 130 -2.84 -45.75 -67.40
C ASP A 130 -4.00 -46.76 -67.48
N ILE A 131 -4.90 -46.75 -66.48
CA ILE A 131 -6.10 -47.60 -66.47
C ILE A 131 -6.99 -47.30 -67.69
N ILE A 132 -7.25 -46.02 -68.00
CA ILE A 132 -8.06 -45.65 -69.16
C ILE A 132 -7.44 -46.18 -70.45
N LYS A 133 -6.11 -46.10 -70.60
CA LYS A 133 -5.40 -46.61 -71.78
C LYS A 133 -5.57 -48.12 -71.92
N ILE A 134 -5.35 -48.87 -70.84
CA ILE A 134 -5.50 -50.35 -70.82
C ILE A 134 -6.93 -50.77 -71.20
N LEU A 135 -7.95 -50.07 -70.69
CA LEU A 135 -9.35 -50.39 -71.00
C LEU A 135 -9.71 -50.13 -72.48
N LYS A 136 -9.13 -49.10 -73.10
CA LYS A 136 -9.32 -48.81 -74.52
C LYS A 136 -8.65 -49.82 -75.43
N GLU A 137 -7.46 -50.33 -75.07
CA GLU A 137 -6.75 -51.34 -75.85
C GLU A 137 -7.40 -52.74 -75.80
N LYS A 138 -8.23 -53.01 -74.78
CA LYS A 138 -8.96 -54.27 -74.60
C LYS A 138 -10.36 -54.31 -75.25
N THR A 139 -10.82 -53.20 -75.81
CA THR A 139 -12.15 -53.07 -76.45
C THR A 139 -11.98 -53.00 -77.96
#